data_AF-A0A3S4WQ95-F1
#
_entry.id   AF-A0A3S4WQ95-F1
#
_cell.length_a   1.000
_cell.length_b   1.000
_cell.length_c   1.000
_cell.angle_alpha   90.00
_cell.angle_beta   90.00
_cell.angle_gamma   90.00
#
_symmetry.space_group_name_H-M   'P 1'
#
loop_
_entity.id
_entity.type
_entity.pdbx_description
1 polymer ?
#
loop_
_entity_poly.entity_id
_entity_poly.type
_entity_poly.pdbx_seq_one_letter_code
_entity_poly.pdbx_strand_id
1 'polypeptide(L)'
;MRPSGLIAVAMEVSSGAEVTICSASPALVLQPFADRLGIKLIGTQLEVVDGKLTGRITGHNCRCGQKVERLESIYGPMGNYHLRAWGDTRGDYELLAAAQDAHWRHFHPAWSKRRSAVKRLRVAEPNVISKTDQ
;
A
#
# COMPACT_ATOMS: atom_id res chain seq x y z
N MET A 1 8.74 12.32 4.30
CA MET A 1 8.72 11.71 2.95
C MET A 1 9.94 12.19 2.17
N ARG A 2 10.54 11.39 1.28
CA ARG A 2 11.67 11.85 0.43
C ARG A 2 11.16 12.90 -0.59
N PRO A 3 11.99 13.86 -1.05
CA PRO A 3 11.56 14.88 -2.02
C PRO A 3 10.94 14.29 -3.30
N SER A 4 11.54 13.24 -3.85
CA SER A 4 10.99 12.54 -5.03
C SER A 4 9.63 11.87 -4.76
N GLY A 5 9.37 11.44 -3.54
CA GLY A 5 8.06 10.92 -3.14
C GLY A 5 7.00 12.03 -3.08
N LEU A 6 7.36 13.22 -2.61
CA LEU A 6 6.45 14.37 -2.60
C LEU A 6 6.07 14.81 -4.02
N ILE A 7 7.04 14.81 -4.95
CA ILE A 7 6.79 15.11 -6.35
C ILE A 7 5.84 14.06 -6.96
N ALA A 8 6.08 12.78 -6.70
CA ALA A 8 5.20 11.71 -7.18
C ALA A 8 3.76 11.87 -6.66
N VAL A 9 3.58 12.16 -5.37
CA VAL A 9 2.25 12.44 -4.80
C VAL A 9 1.58 13.61 -5.54
N ALA A 10 2.29 14.73 -5.73
CA ALA A 10 1.74 15.89 -6.42
C ALA A 10 1.35 15.60 -7.88
N MET A 11 2.15 14.79 -8.58
CA MET A 11 1.86 14.35 -9.94
C MET A 11 0.60 13.49 -10.01
N GLU A 12 0.44 12.52 -9.10
CA GLU A 12 -0.76 11.68 -9.08
C GLU A 12 -2.01 12.47 -8.70
N VAL A 13 -1.92 13.40 -7.74
CA VAL A 13 -3.05 14.29 -7.42
C VAL A 13 -3.43 15.12 -8.64
N SER A 14 -2.43 15.65 -9.37
CA SER A 14 -2.65 16.49 -10.56
C SER A 14 -3.16 15.70 -11.76
N SER A 15 -2.95 14.38 -11.81
CA SER A 15 -3.54 13.50 -12.83
C SER A 15 -5.02 13.19 -12.59
N GLY A 16 -5.56 13.62 -11.43
CA GLY A 16 -6.92 13.31 -10.99
C GLY A 16 -7.04 11.97 -10.27
N ALA A 17 -5.93 11.32 -9.92
CA ALA A 17 -5.95 10.07 -9.18
C ALA A 17 -6.33 10.29 -7.71
N GLU A 18 -6.99 9.31 -7.13
CA GLU A 18 -7.22 9.28 -5.69
C GLU A 18 -5.99 8.73 -4.96
N VAL A 19 -5.26 9.61 -4.28
CA VAL A 19 -3.99 9.27 -3.62
C VAL A 19 -4.20 8.93 -2.15
N THR A 20 -3.54 7.86 -1.70
CA THR A 20 -3.68 7.35 -0.33
C THR A 20 -2.36 6.89 0.25
N ILE A 21 -2.03 7.33 1.47
CA ILE A 21 -0.97 6.69 2.27
C ILE A 21 -1.54 5.42 2.89
N CYS A 22 -0.96 4.26 2.59
CA CYS A 22 -1.31 2.98 3.23
C CYS A 22 -0.09 2.44 4.01
N SER A 23 -0.12 2.51 5.34
CA SER A 23 1.07 2.29 6.19
C SER A 23 0.81 1.49 7.46
N ALA A 24 1.79 0.67 7.84
CA ALA A 24 1.83 -0.05 9.12
C ALA A 24 2.06 0.89 10.32
N SER A 25 2.52 2.12 10.08
CA SER A 25 2.70 3.12 11.13
C SER A 25 1.36 3.61 11.69
N PRO A 26 1.35 4.13 12.92
CA PRO A 26 0.15 4.72 13.52
C PRO A 26 -0.48 5.81 12.66
N ALA A 27 -1.78 5.71 12.39
CA ALA A 27 -2.53 6.71 11.65
C ALA A 27 -2.41 8.10 12.30
N LEU A 28 -2.46 8.15 13.64
CA LEU A 28 -2.29 9.37 14.43
C LEU A 28 -1.03 10.17 14.06
N VAL A 29 0.08 9.49 13.78
CA VAL A 29 1.35 10.15 13.43
C VAL A 29 1.37 10.61 11.97
N LEU A 30 0.64 9.91 11.10
CA LEU A 30 0.62 10.17 9.66
C LEU A 30 -0.47 11.14 9.23
N GLN A 31 -1.54 11.30 10.02
CA GLN A 31 -2.69 12.14 9.67
C GLN A 31 -2.29 13.58 9.33
N PRO A 32 -1.44 14.28 10.12
CA PRO A 32 -1.04 15.64 9.77
C PRO A 32 -0.30 15.74 8.43
N PHE A 33 0.40 14.68 8.02
CA PHE A 33 1.06 14.63 6.71
C PHE A 33 0.06 14.42 5.58
N ALA A 34 -0.90 13.52 5.78
CA ALA A 34 -1.96 13.26 4.81
C ALA A 34 -2.82 14.51 4.59
N ASP A 35 -3.20 15.19 5.68
CA ASP A 35 -3.97 16.44 5.65
C ASP A 35 -3.23 17.54 4.88
N ARG A 36 -1.93 17.72 5.17
CA ARG A 36 -1.11 18.73 4.48
C ARG A 36 -0.94 18.44 2.99
N LEU A 37 -0.97 17.17 2.60
CA LEU A 37 -0.88 16.76 1.20
C LEU A 37 -2.25 16.73 0.50
N GLY A 38 -3.35 16.85 1.23
CA GLY A 38 -4.71 16.74 0.69
C GLY A 38 -5.04 15.33 0.19
N ILE A 39 -4.47 14.29 0.82
CA ILE A 39 -4.62 12.89 0.39
C ILE A 39 -5.22 12.03 1.50
N LYS A 40 -5.74 10.85 1.16
CA LYS A 40 -6.34 9.93 2.13
C LYS A 40 -5.27 9.17 2.93
N LEU A 41 -5.68 8.61 4.08
CA LEU A 41 -4.80 7.82 4.96
C LEU A 41 -5.48 6.52 5.41
N ILE A 42 -4.74 5.43 5.28
CA ILE A 42 -5.02 4.12 5.86
C ILE A 42 -3.82 3.72 6.71
N GLY A 43 -3.94 3.91 8.03
CA GLY A 43 -2.88 3.60 9.00
C GLY A 43 -3.29 2.56 10.05
N THR A 44 -2.33 2.10 10.83
CA THR A 44 -2.60 1.29 12.02
C THR A 44 -3.30 2.17 13.07
N GLN A 45 -4.42 1.70 13.59
CA GLN A 45 -5.18 2.45 14.60
C GLN A 45 -4.63 2.12 15.99
N LEU A 46 -4.39 3.13 16.80
CA LEU A 46 -3.98 2.96 18.19
C LEU A 46 -5.22 2.99 19.08
N GLU A 47 -5.23 2.15 20.11
CA GLU A 47 -6.30 2.16 21.09
C GLU A 47 -6.12 3.35 22.05
N VAL A 48 -7.21 4.10 22.22
CA VAL A 48 -7.30 5.25 23.14
C VAL A 48 -8.40 4.96 24.14
N VAL A 49 -8.08 5.07 25.43
CA VAL A 49 -9.05 4.97 26.53
C VAL A 49 -8.88 6.21 27.40
N ASP A 50 -9.98 6.92 27.66
CA ASP A 50 -10.01 8.16 28.43
C ASP A 50 -8.98 9.20 27.93
N GLY A 51 -8.87 9.33 26.60
CA GLY A 51 -7.94 10.26 25.95
C GLY A 51 -6.46 9.86 26.03
N LYS A 52 -6.13 8.66 26.54
CA LYS A 52 -4.76 8.17 26.69
C LYS A 52 -4.50 6.96 25.80
N LEU A 53 -3.31 6.92 25.19
CA LEU A 53 -2.84 5.76 24.45
C LEU A 53 -2.60 4.59 25.41
N THR A 54 -3.17 3.42 25.11
CA THR A 54 -2.99 2.23 25.94
C THR A 54 -1.73 1.44 25.60
N GLY A 55 -1.08 1.79 24.49
CA GLY A 55 0.04 1.03 23.90
C GLY A 55 -0.41 -0.14 23.01
N ARG A 56 -1.71 -0.41 22.91
CA ARG A 56 -2.27 -1.42 22.00
C ARG A 56 -2.72 -0.79 20.68
N ILE A 57 -2.90 -1.66 19.68
CA ILE A 57 -3.53 -1.32 18.41
C ILE A 57 -5.00 -1.77 18.42
N THR A 58 -5.86 -1.03 17.74
CA THR A 58 -7.24 -1.45 17.48
C THR A 58 -7.27 -2.23 16.17
N GLY A 59 -7.77 -3.47 16.23
CA GLY A 59 -7.79 -4.39 15.09
C GLY A 59 -6.37 -4.84 14.70
N HIS A 60 -6.10 -4.93 13.40
CA HIS A 60 -4.83 -5.45 12.89
C HIS A 60 -3.87 -4.36 12.46
N ASN A 61 -2.57 -4.65 12.53
CA ASN A 61 -1.52 -3.82 11.94
C ASN A 61 -1.73 -3.72 10.43
N CYS A 62 -1.68 -2.51 9.86
CA CYS A 62 -1.85 -2.25 8.43
C CYS A 62 -0.60 -2.68 7.63
N ARG A 63 -0.40 -3.99 7.52
CA ARG A 63 0.79 -4.63 6.95
C ARG A 63 0.44 -5.88 6.17
N CYS A 64 1.19 -6.15 5.10
CA CYS A 64 0.98 -7.33 4.25
C CYS A 64 -0.46 -7.36 3.70
N GLY A 65 -1.15 -8.51 3.79
CA GLY A 65 -2.53 -8.66 3.33
C GLY A 65 -3.52 -7.64 3.92
N GLN A 66 -3.28 -7.17 5.15
CA GLN A 66 -4.13 -6.14 5.77
C GLN A 66 -4.12 -4.81 5.01
N LYS A 67 -3.07 -4.52 4.23
CA LYS A 67 -3.09 -3.35 3.35
C LYS A 67 -4.13 -3.53 2.24
N VAL A 68 -4.17 -4.70 1.62
CA VAL A 68 -5.10 -5.03 0.54
C VAL A 68 -6.54 -5.00 1.06
N GLU A 69 -6.83 -5.73 2.15
CA GLU A 69 -8.16 -5.77 2.77
C GLU A 69 -8.69 -4.37 3.12
N ARG A 70 -7.83 -3.51 3.68
CA ARG A 70 -8.22 -2.15 4.06
C ARG A 70 -8.48 -1.26 2.85
N LEU A 71 -7.66 -1.35 1.80
CA LEU A 71 -7.96 -0.62 0.56
C LEU A 71 -9.28 -1.09 -0.03
N GLU A 72 -9.53 -2.40 -0.08
CA GLU A 72 -10.78 -2.95 -0.62
C GLU A 72 -12.01 -2.51 0.18
N SER A 73 -11.87 -2.40 1.51
CA SER A 73 -12.96 -1.91 2.36
C SER A 73 -13.38 -0.46 2.07
N ILE A 74 -12.48 0.35 1.48
CA ILE A 74 -12.74 1.77 1.21
C ILE A 74 -13.07 2.01 -0.26
N TYR A 75 -12.35 1.36 -1.18
CA TYR A 75 -12.46 1.61 -2.63
C TYR A 75 -13.21 0.52 -3.38
N GLY A 76 -13.61 -0.54 -2.69
CA GLY A 76 -14.17 -1.75 -3.30
C GLY A 76 -13.10 -2.68 -3.86
N PRO A 77 -13.51 -3.79 -4.51
CA PRO A 77 -12.59 -4.79 -5.05
C PRO A 77 -11.48 -4.21 -5.93
N MET A 78 -10.24 -4.70 -5.76
CA MET A 78 -9.05 -4.21 -6.47
C MET A 78 -9.14 -4.26 -8.01
N GLY A 79 -10.01 -5.12 -8.55
CA GLY A 79 -10.24 -5.23 -9.99
C GLY A 79 -11.08 -4.10 -10.60
N ASN A 80 -11.72 -3.26 -9.76
CA ASN A 80 -12.62 -2.21 -10.22
C ASN A 80 -11.91 -0.91 -10.60
N TYR A 81 -10.60 -0.81 -10.33
CA TYR A 81 -9.82 0.38 -10.59
C TYR A 81 -8.38 0.02 -10.96
N HIS A 82 -7.69 0.96 -11.60
CA HIS A 82 -6.27 0.82 -11.89
C HIS A 82 -5.44 1.27 -10.69
N LEU A 83 -4.79 0.33 -10.00
CA LEU A 83 -3.94 0.57 -8.85
C LEU A 83 -2.47 0.74 -9.28
N ARG A 84 -1.94 1.92 -8.97
CA ARG A 84 -0.49 2.18 -8.91
C ARG A 84 -0.04 2.20 -7.46
N ALA A 85 0.99 1.43 -7.11
CA ALA A 85 1.44 1.30 -5.72
C ALA A 85 2.96 1.41 -5.59
N TRP A 86 3.40 2.02 -4.49
CA TRP A 86 4.81 2.15 -4.12
C TRP A 86 5.05 1.54 -2.75
N GLY A 87 6.15 0.80 -2.61
CA GLY A 87 6.54 0.17 -1.36
C GLY A 87 8.02 -0.18 -1.33
N ASP A 88 8.57 -0.39 -0.14
CA ASP A 88 10.01 -0.58 0.04
C ASP A 88 10.38 -1.63 1.12
N THR A 89 9.37 -2.18 1.79
CA THR A 89 9.52 -3.24 2.79
C THR A 89 8.76 -4.51 2.40
N ARG A 90 9.07 -5.64 3.06
CA ARG A 90 8.28 -6.87 2.92
C ARG A 90 6.78 -6.64 3.19
N GLY A 91 6.44 -5.69 4.07
CA GLY A 91 5.06 -5.39 4.43
C GLY A 91 4.20 -4.83 3.29
N ASP A 92 4.81 -4.55 2.14
CA ASP A 92 4.15 -3.98 0.97
C ASP A 92 3.97 -5.01 -0.16
N TYR A 93 4.46 -6.24 0.01
CA TYR A 93 4.54 -7.21 -1.09
C TYR A 93 3.18 -7.58 -1.65
N GLU A 94 2.20 -7.82 -0.80
CA GLU A 94 0.84 -8.18 -1.17
C GLU A 94 0.16 -7.02 -1.91
N LEU A 95 0.33 -5.78 -1.42
CA LEU A 95 -0.17 -4.57 -2.09
C LEU A 95 0.49 -4.39 -3.48
N LEU A 96 1.80 -4.55 -3.56
CA LEU A 96 2.56 -4.43 -4.81
C LEU A 96 2.25 -5.58 -5.79
N ALA A 97 1.90 -6.76 -5.29
CA ALA A 97 1.47 -7.88 -6.12
C ALA A 97 0.08 -7.64 -6.72
N ALA A 98 -0.84 -7.06 -5.94
CA ALA A 98 -2.19 -6.71 -6.37
C ALA A 98 -2.23 -5.51 -7.33
N ALA A 99 -1.29 -4.58 -7.23
CA ALA A 99 -1.22 -3.40 -8.09
C ALA A 99 -0.84 -3.75 -9.54
N GLN A 100 -1.53 -3.15 -10.52
CA GLN A 100 -1.16 -3.30 -11.94
C GLN A 100 0.19 -2.62 -12.20
N ASP A 101 0.38 -1.42 -11.65
CA ASP A 101 1.62 -0.64 -11.77
C ASP A 101 2.36 -0.56 -10.42
N ALA A 102 3.32 -1.46 -10.21
CA ALA A 102 3.97 -1.68 -8.92
C ALA A 102 5.43 -1.19 -8.89
N HIS A 103 5.75 -0.39 -7.88
CA HIS A 103 7.02 0.34 -7.76
C HIS A 103 7.78 -0.04 -6.49
N TRP A 104 8.69 -1.02 -6.60
CA TRP A 104 9.55 -1.45 -5.47
C TRP A 104 10.76 -0.52 -5.28
N ARG A 105 10.92 0.03 -4.07
CA ARG A 105 12.07 0.87 -3.67
C ARG A 105 12.37 1.98 -4.67
N HIS A 106 11.32 2.51 -5.30
CA HIS A 106 11.42 3.46 -6.41
C HIS A 106 12.20 4.72 -6.02
N PHE A 107 11.92 5.24 -4.83
CA PHE A 107 12.52 6.46 -4.28
C PHE A 107 13.87 6.26 -3.58
N HIS A 108 14.42 5.03 -3.57
CA HIS A 108 15.73 4.76 -3.01
C HIS A 108 16.84 4.92 -4.07
N PRO A 109 18.11 5.17 -3.68
CA PRO A 109 19.23 5.25 -4.61
C PRO A 109 19.42 3.97 -5.42
N ALA A 110 19.96 4.07 -6.63
CA ALA A 110 20.12 2.93 -7.56
C ALA A 110 20.83 1.71 -6.94
N TRP A 111 21.83 1.94 -6.08
CA TRP A 111 22.57 0.85 -5.41
C TRP A 111 21.69 -0.03 -4.51
N SER A 112 20.58 0.49 -3.99
CA SER A 112 19.67 -0.21 -3.07
C SER A 112 18.54 -1.01 -3.75
N LYS A 113 18.39 -0.86 -5.08
CA LYS A 113 17.29 -1.44 -5.88
C LYS A 113 17.50 -2.92 -6.26
N ARG A 114 18.69 -3.50 -6.02
CA ARG A 114 19.16 -4.79 -6.58
C ARG A 114 18.42 -6.07 -6.12
N ARG A 115 17.36 -6.00 -5.31
CA ARG A 115 16.60 -7.18 -4.84
C ARG A 115 15.10 -6.88 -4.81
N SER A 116 14.38 -7.04 -5.92
CA SER A 116 12.91 -6.95 -5.92
C SER A 116 12.29 -8.36 -5.90
N ALA A 117 11.70 -8.75 -4.77
CA ALA A 117 10.95 -10.00 -4.67
C ALA A 117 9.59 -9.94 -5.39
N VAL A 118 9.11 -8.73 -5.69
CA VAL A 118 7.83 -8.46 -6.37
C VAL A 118 7.74 -9.16 -7.72
N LYS A 119 8.85 -9.26 -8.47
CA LYS A 119 8.88 -10.00 -9.76
C LYS A 119 8.61 -11.50 -9.60
N ARG A 120 8.93 -12.12 -8.45
CA ARG A 120 8.68 -13.55 -8.21
C ARG A 120 7.23 -13.84 -7.82
N LEU A 121 6.54 -12.88 -7.20
CA LEU A 121 5.16 -13.06 -6.73
C LEU A 121 4.14 -13.07 -7.87
N ARG A 122 4.42 -12.36 -8.98
CA ARG A 122 3.55 -12.35 -10.17
C ARG A 122 3.62 -13.61 -11.05
N VAL A 123 4.55 -14.55 -10.77
CA VAL A 123 4.79 -15.75 -11.61
C VAL A 123 4.03 -16.98 -11.07
N ALA A 124 3.38 -16.88 -9.92
CA ALA A 124 2.63 -17.98 -9.32
C ALA A 124 1.13 -17.87 -9.62
N GLU A 125 0.73 -18.11 -10.88
CA GLU A 125 -0.63 -18.58 -11.18
C GLU A 125 -0.57 -20.06 -11.61
N PRO A 126 -1.45 -20.93 -11.08
CA PRO A 126 -1.44 -22.35 -11.44
C PRO A 126 -1.95 -22.54 -12.88
N ASN A 127 -1.21 -23.34 -13.65
CA ASN A 127 -1.68 -23.92 -14.91
C ASN A 127 -3.04 -24.61 -14.67
N VAL A 128 -4.13 -23.99 -15.15
CA VAL A 128 -5.42 -24.67 -15.28
C VAL A 128 -5.27 -25.66 -16.41
N ILE A 129 -5.05 -26.93 -16.05
CA ILE A 129 -5.09 -28.05 -16.99
C ILE A 129 -6.54 -28.18 -17.45
N SER A 130 -6.82 -27.75 -18.67
CA SER A 130 -8.03 -28.13 -19.40
C SER A 130 -7.99 -29.64 -19.66
N LYS A 131 -8.66 -30.42 -18.81
CA LYS A 131 -9.10 -31.76 -19.21
C LYS A 131 -10.43 -31.60 -19.93
N THR A 132 -10.39 -31.64 -21.25
CA THR A 132 -11.55 -31.94 -22.08
C THR A 132 -11.81 -33.44 -21.94
N ASP A 133 -13.02 -33.78 -21.49
CA ASP A 133 -13.57 -35.12 -21.54
C ASP A 133 -13.65 -35.63 -22.98
N GLN A 134 -13.08 -36.81 -23.23
CA GLN A 134 -13.56 -37.84 -24.15
C GLN A 134 -13.18 -39.22 -23.59
#